data_AF-A0A966VXR1-F1
#
_entry.id   AF-A0A966VXR1-F1
#
_cell.length_a   1.000
_cell.length_b   1.000
_cell.length_c   1.000
_cell.angle_alpha   90.00
_cell.angle_beta   90.00
_cell.angle_gamma   90.00
#
_symmetry.space_group_name_H-M   'P 1'
#
loop_
_entity.id
_entity.type
_entity.pdbx_description
1 polymer ?
#
loop_
_entity_poly.entity_id
_entity_poly.type
_entity_poly.pdbx_seq_one_letter_code
_entity_poly.pdbx_strand_id
1 'polypeptide(L)'
;MRVVPGDGQLRYHQTNVYRPASKPVEALENYGEIRDGKIHFGNARLDAWKMDVPGDTTGRSAVLLMEYKDGSDMYMHQIVSLSDDGRYRSRTAQYLVKGKIVRRTLIDEEKVTDDWRAYDASIGRVASTGLPPSP
;
A
#
# COMPACT_ATOMS: atom_id res chain seq x y z
N MET A 1 -4.18 4.64 4.70
CA MET A 1 -4.25 3.16 4.84
C MET A 1 -5.19 2.87 5.99
N ARG A 2 -6.09 1.90 5.84
CA ARG A 2 -7.08 1.51 6.85
C ARG A 2 -7.30 0.00 6.82
N VAL A 3 -7.59 -0.56 7.99
CA VAL A 3 -8.10 -1.92 8.14
C VAL A 3 -9.57 -1.80 8.54
N VAL A 4 -10.44 -2.50 7.83
CA VAL A 4 -11.88 -2.42 7.99
C VAL A 4 -12.43 -3.83 8.26
N PRO A 5 -13.27 -4.03 9.29
CA PRO A 5 -13.98 -5.29 9.46
C PRO A 5 -14.96 -5.53 8.30
N GLY A 6 -15.04 -6.76 7.78
CA GLY A 6 -16.08 -7.16 6.84
C GLY A 6 -16.30 -8.66 6.85
N ASP A 7 -17.55 -9.13 6.92
CA ASP A 7 -17.98 -10.54 6.86
C ASP A 7 -17.09 -11.53 7.66
N GLY A 8 -16.65 -11.15 8.86
CA GLY A 8 -15.78 -12.00 9.71
C GLY A 8 -14.30 -12.01 9.33
N GLN A 9 -13.88 -11.20 8.36
CA GLN A 9 -12.50 -11.03 7.91
C GLN A 9 -12.02 -9.58 8.09
N LEU A 10 -10.71 -9.39 8.26
CA LEU A 10 -10.09 -8.07 8.22
C LEU A 10 -9.71 -7.74 6.76
N ARG A 11 -10.22 -6.62 6.26
CA ARG A 11 -9.92 -6.13 4.91
C ARG A 11 -9.01 -4.92 4.99
N TYR A 12 -8.07 -4.85 4.06
CA TYR A 12 -7.17 -3.72 3.89
C TYR A 12 -7.68 -2.81 2.78
N HIS A 13 -7.61 -1.50 3.01
CA HIS A 13 -7.82 -0.51 1.97
C HIS A 13 -6.82 0.64 2.05
N GLN A 14 -6.26 1.00 0.90
CA GLN A 14 -5.37 2.15 0.75
C GLN A 14 -5.71 2.90 -0.52
N THR A 15 -5.92 4.21 -0.36
CA THR A 15 -5.95 5.14 -1.48
C THR A 15 -4.61 5.85 -1.60
N ASN A 16 -4.00 5.82 -2.78
CA ASN A 16 -2.87 6.69 -3.14
C ASN A 16 -3.39 7.84 -3.98
N VAL A 17 -3.05 9.08 -3.61
CA VAL A 17 -3.42 10.27 -4.37
C VAL A 17 -2.17 10.89 -4.96
N TYR A 18 -2.11 10.97 -6.29
CA TYR A 18 -1.04 11.61 -7.03
C TYR A 18 -1.51 12.96 -7.54
N ARG A 19 -0.68 13.99 -7.38
CA ARG A 19 -0.96 15.36 -7.85
C ARG A 19 0.18 15.83 -8.77
N PRO A 20 0.28 15.30 -10.01
CA PRO A 20 1.35 15.71 -10.92
C PRO A 20 1.14 17.16 -11.36
N ALA A 21 2.23 17.93 -11.53
CA ALA A 21 2.18 19.37 -11.78
C ALA A 21 1.35 19.80 -13.02
N SER A 22 1.22 18.92 -14.01
CA SER A 22 0.56 19.21 -15.30
C SER A 22 -0.53 18.20 -15.67
N LYS A 23 -0.98 17.38 -14.72
CA LYS A 23 -2.02 16.37 -14.96
C LYS A 23 -3.13 16.47 -13.94
N PRO A 24 -4.34 15.97 -14.26
CA PRO A 24 -5.39 15.79 -13.27
C PRO A 24 -4.89 14.99 -12.06
N VAL A 25 -5.52 15.24 -10.91
CA VAL A 25 -5.29 14.43 -9.71
C VAL A 25 -5.72 13.00 -10.00
N GLU A 26 -4.86 12.04 -9.70
CA GLU A 26 -5.12 10.63 -9.88
C GLU A 26 -5.26 9.97 -8.50
N ALA A 27 -6.33 9.19 -8.31
CA ALA A 27 -6.53 8.37 -7.12
C ALA A 27 -6.47 6.89 -7.50
N LEU A 28 -5.59 6.13 -6.84
CA LEU A 28 -5.48 4.69 -7.00
C LEU A 28 -6.00 4.00 -5.74
N GLU A 29 -7.02 3.17 -5.90
CA GLU A 29 -7.60 2.36 -4.84
C GLU A 29 -6.95 0.97 -4.82
N ASN A 30 -6.42 0.58 -3.66
CA ASN A 30 -5.80 -0.71 -3.44
C ASN A 30 -6.52 -1.44 -2.31
N TYR A 31 -7.09 -2.59 -2.63
CA TYR A 31 -7.77 -3.46 -1.69
C TYR A 31 -6.93 -4.70 -1.43
N GLY A 32 -7.01 -5.21 -0.20
CA GLY A 32 -6.36 -6.46 0.14
C GLY A 32 -7.08 -7.24 1.23
N GLU A 33 -6.77 -8.53 1.30
CA GLU A 33 -7.25 -9.44 2.32
C GLU A 33 -6.12 -9.74 3.30
N ILE A 34 -6.43 -9.78 4.59
CA ILE A 34 -5.46 -10.16 5.62
C ILE A 34 -5.62 -11.64 5.94
N ARG A 35 -4.59 -12.43 5.62
CA ARG A 35 -4.53 -13.87 5.91
C ARG A 35 -3.08 -14.32 6.11
N ASP A 36 -2.87 -15.31 6.97
CA ASP A 36 -1.55 -15.94 7.21
C ASP A 36 -0.43 -14.95 7.57
N GLY A 37 -0.76 -13.90 8.33
CA GLY A 37 0.20 -12.85 8.71
C GLY A 37 0.61 -11.90 7.58
N LYS A 38 -0.09 -11.97 6.43
CA LYS A 38 0.16 -11.16 5.24
C LYS A 38 -1.07 -10.36 4.85
N ILE A 39 -0.84 -9.24 4.19
CA ILE A 39 -1.85 -8.51 3.45
C ILE A 39 -1.65 -8.87 1.98
N HIS A 40 -2.63 -9.52 1.37
CA HIS A 40 -2.61 -9.92 -0.03
C HIS A 40 -3.35 -8.90 -0.88
N PHE A 41 -2.73 -8.47 -1.98
CA PHE A 41 -3.31 -7.59 -2.98
C PHE A 41 -3.30 -8.31 -4.33
N GLY A 42 -4.32 -8.10 -5.15
CA GLY A 42 -4.33 -8.68 -6.50
C GLY A 42 -5.38 -8.02 -7.37
N ASN A 43 -5.05 -7.85 -8.65
CA ASN A 43 -5.99 -7.46 -9.68
C ASN A 43 -5.54 -8.03 -11.04
N ALA A 44 -6.16 -7.59 -12.13
CA ALA A 44 -5.82 -8.04 -13.48
C ALA A 44 -4.37 -7.72 -13.90
N ARG A 45 -3.72 -6.73 -13.30
CA ARG A 45 -2.37 -6.27 -13.66
C ARG A 45 -1.26 -6.91 -12.83
N LEU A 46 -1.53 -7.27 -11.58
CA LEU A 46 -0.49 -7.67 -10.63
C LEU A 46 -1.05 -8.57 -9.52
N ASP A 47 -0.15 -9.32 -8.89
CA ASP A 47 -0.32 -9.93 -7.58
C ASP A 47 0.74 -9.35 -6.63
N ALA A 48 0.38 -9.19 -5.35
CA ALA A 48 1.30 -8.69 -4.35
C ALA A 48 0.95 -9.18 -2.95
N TRP A 49 1.93 -9.14 -2.06
CA TRP A 49 1.70 -9.32 -0.63
C TRP A 49 2.66 -8.47 0.20
N LYS A 50 2.19 -8.07 1.39
CA LYS A 50 2.95 -7.32 2.37
C LYS A 50 2.95 -8.05 3.71
N MET A 51 4.05 -7.99 4.44
CA MET A 51 4.12 -8.43 5.83
C MET A 51 5.15 -7.62 6.61
N ASP A 52 5.03 -7.65 7.94
CA ASP A 52 6.09 -7.19 8.83
C ASP A 52 7.30 -8.12 8.73
N VAL A 53 8.51 -7.60 8.88
CA VAL A 53 9.75 -8.39 8.77
C VAL A 53 9.83 -9.35 9.95
N PRO A 54 9.86 -10.68 9.72
CA PRO A 54 10.01 -11.65 10.81
C PRO A 54 11.31 -11.42 11.57
N GLY A 55 11.24 -11.40 12.90
CA GLY A 55 12.40 -11.21 13.76
C GLY A 55 12.87 -9.76 13.93
N ASP A 56 12.21 -8.78 13.30
CA ASP A 56 12.41 -7.37 13.64
C ASP A 56 11.81 -7.07 15.02
N THR A 57 12.64 -7.08 16.06
CA THR A 57 12.22 -6.81 17.45
C THR A 57 11.77 -5.36 17.67
N THR A 58 12.06 -4.46 16.73
CA THR A 58 11.64 -3.06 16.82
C THR A 58 10.23 -2.83 16.27
N GLY A 59 9.71 -3.76 15.46
CA GLY A 59 8.41 -3.63 14.80
C GLY A 59 8.34 -2.49 13.78
N ARG A 60 9.48 -2.03 13.26
CA ARG A 60 9.56 -0.85 12.37
C ARG A 60 9.55 -1.21 10.89
N SER A 61 9.80 -2.48 10.57
CA SER A 61 10.10 -2.90 9.22
C SER A 61 9.00 -3.78 8.64
N ALA A 62 8.60 -3.47 7.41
CA ALA A 62 7.75 -4.34 6.61
C ALA A 62 8.30 -4.46 5.18
N VAL A 63 7.95 -5.56 4.51
CA VAL A 63 8.27 -5.79 3.09
C VAL A 63 6.99 -5.94 2.29
N LEU A 64 7.02 -5.45 1.05
CA LEU A 64 5.99 -5.64 0.04
C LEU A 64 6.65 -6.21 -1.21
N LEU A 65 6.16 -7.35 -1.68
CA LEU A 65 6.58 -7.96 -2.94
C LEU A 65 5.39 -7.94 -3.90
N MET A 66 5.67 -7.64 -5.17
CA MET A 66 4.67 -7.49 -6.22
C MET A 66 5.21 -8.05 -7.53
N GLU A 67 4.36 -8.79 -8.25
CA GLU A 67 4.64 -9.38 -9.56
C GLU A 67 3.62 -8.87 -10.58
N TYR A 68 4.10 -8.46 -11.76
CA TYR A 68 3.27 -7.98 -12.85
C TYR A 68 2.86 -9.12 -13.79
N LYS A 69 1.61 -9.13 -14.25
CA LYS A 69 1.00 -10.19 -15.08
C LYS A 69 1.07 -9.93 -16.59
N ASP A 70 1.80 -8.90 -17.02
CA ASP A 70 1.84 -8.43 -18.41
C ASP A 70 2.87 -9.15 -19.29
N GLY A 71 3.51 -10.21 -18.76
CA GLY A 71 4.54 -10.99 -19.47
C GLY A 71 5.91 -10.30 -19.55
N SER A 72 6.09 -9.16 -18.88
CA SER A 72 7.36 -8.43 -18.88
C SER A 72 8.46 -9.06 -18.02
N ASP A 73 8.12 -10.03 -17.16
CA ASP A 73 8.97 -10.52 -16.07
C ASP A 73 9.35 -9.41 -15.07
N MET A 74 8.50 -8.38 -14.98
CA MET A 74 8.69 -7.30 -14.02
C MET A 74 8.15 -7.68 -12.64
N TYR A 75 8.95 -7.42 -11.62
CA TYR A 75 8.55 -7.52 -10.22
C TYR A 75 9.14 -6.37 -9.42
N MET A 76 8.54 -6.09 -8.27
CA MET A 76 8.93 -5.00 -7.39
C MET A 76 9.07 -5.51 -5.96
N HIS A 77 10.20 -5.18 -5.34
CA HIS A 77 10.42 -5.36 -3.91
C HIS A 77 10.45 -3.99 -3.24
N GLN A 78 9.70 -3.82 -2.16
CA GLN A 78 9.68 -2.61 -1.36
C GLN A 78 9.97 -2.93 0.10
N ILE A 79 10.85 -2.14 0.71
CA ILE A 79 11.05 -2.08 2.15
C ILE A 79 10.34 -0.82 2.67
N VAL A 80 9.61 -0.99 3.77
CA VAL A 80 8.91 0.07 4.49
C VAL A 80 9.53 0.17 5.88
N SER A 81 9.92 1.37 6.29
CA SER A 81 10.48 1.65 7.60
C SER A 81 9.67 2.74 8.30
N LEU A 82 9.41 2.55 9.59
CA LEU A 82 8.67 3.48 10.43
C LEU A 82 9.59 4.08 11.51
N SER A 83 9.39 5.36 11.84
CA SER A 83 9.98 5.96 13.03
C SER A 83 9.34 5.41 14.32
N ASP A 84 10.06 5.52 15.44
CA ASP A 84 9.64 5.00 16.75
C ASP A 84 8.31 5.59 17.23
N ASP A 85 8.04 6.85 16.87
CA ASP A 85 6.81 7.57 17.20
C ASP A 85 5.67 7.30 16.19
N GLY A 86 5.93 6.50 15.15
CA GLY A 86 4.97 6.18 14.10
C GLY A 86 4.59 7.36 13.19
N ARG A 87 5.28 8.51 13.29
CA ARG A 87 4.95 9.72 12.54
C ARG A 87 5.54 9.74 11.15
N TYR A 88 6.73 9.17 10.96
CA TYR A 88 7.44 9.18 9.70
C TYR A 88 7.54 7.77 9.15
N ARG A 89 7.34 7.66 7.84
CA ARG A 89 7.49 6.41 7.11
C ARG A 89 8.30 6.64 5.86
N SER A 90 9.31 5.83 5.65
CA SER A 90 10.05 5.79 4.39
C SER A 90 9.75 4.49 3.65
N ARG A 91 9.69 4.57 2.33
CA ARG A 91 9.48 3.42 1.45
C ARG A 91 10.49 3.46 0.33
N THR A 92 11.25 2.37 0.22
CA THR A 92 12.19 2.17 -0.88
C THR A 92 11.71 1.00 -1.72
N ALA A 93 11.32 1.27 -2.96
CA ALA A 93 10.92 0.26 -3.93
C ALA A 93 12.00 0.12 -5.01
N GLN A 94 12.27 -1.12 -5.40
CA GLN A 94 13.12 -1.47 -6.53
C GLN A 94 12.29 -2.31 -7.49
N TYR A 95 12.30 -1.93 -8.76
CA TYR A 95 11.64 -2.66 -9.83
C TYR A 95 12.71 -3.39 -10.63
N LEU A 96 12.48 -4.66 -10.88
CA LEU A 96 13.40 -5.56 -11.53
C LEU A 96 12.72 -6.19 -12.73
N VAL A 97 13.49 -6.41 -13.79
CA VAL A 97 13.11 -7.21 -14.96
C VAL A 97 14.24 -8.20 -15.20
N LYS A 98 13.94 -9.50 -15.22
CA LYS A 98 14.96 -10.56 -15.40
C LYS A 98 16.15 -10.42 -14.44
N GLY A 99 15.87 -10.12 -13.18
CA GLY A 99 16.88 -9.94 -12.13
C GLY A 99 17.65 -8.61 -12.15
N LYS A 100 17.41 -7.73 -13.15
CA LYS A 100 18.12 -6.45 -13.28
C LYS A 100 17.23 -5.30 -12.84
N ILE A 101 17.78 -4.42 -12.01
CA ILE A 101 17.06 -3.23 -11.53
C ILE A 101 16.87 -2.27 -12.70
N VAL A 102 15.62 -1.92 -12.97
CA VAL A 102 15.23 -0.97 -14.04
C VAL A 102 14.71 0.36 -13.49
N ARG A 103 14.26 0.39 -12.24
CA ARG A 103 13.76 1.60 -11.58
C ARG A 103 13.89 1.48 -10.07
N ARG A 104 14.05 2.62 -9.41
CA ARG A 104 13.84 2.75 -7.97
C ARG A 104 12.85 3.88 -7.68
N THR A 105 12.13 3.76 -6.59
CA THR A 105 11.28 4.82 -6.05
C THR A 105 11.58 4.97 -4.56
N LEU A 106 11.80 6.20 -4.14
CA LEU A 106 11.99 6.59 -2.74
C LEU A 106 10.80 7.47 -2.37
N ILE A 107 10.12 7.16 -1.27
CA ILE A 107 8.93 7.88 -0.82
C ILE A 107 9.07 8.13 0.67
N ASP A 108 9.07 9.39 1.05
CA ASP A 108 9.02 9.84 2.44
C ASP A 108 7.61 10.34 2.74
N GLU A 109 7.06 9.89 3.86
CA GLU A 109 5.68 10.14 4.25
C GLU A 109 5.62 10.60 5.70
N GLU A 110 4.79 11.61 5.95
CA GLU A 110 4.44 12.09 7.28
C GLU A 110 2.98 11.77 7.58
N LYS A 111 2.71 11.25 8.78
CA LYS A 111 1.37 10.95 9.25
C LYS A 111 0.68 12.23 9.71
N VAL A 112 -0.39 12.60 9.01
CA VAL A 112 -1.15 13.83 9.28
C VAL A 112 -2.24 13.67 10.34
N THR A 113 -2.83 12.47 10.48
CA THR A 113 -3.93 12.21 11.42
C THR A 113 -4.10 10.71 11.67
N ASP A 114 -4.60 10.38 12.86
CA ASP A 114 -5.11 9.05 13.21
C ASP A 114 -6.59 8.88 12.84
N ASP A 115 -7.37 9.97 12.84
CA ASP A 115 -8.77 9.97 12.48
C ASP A 115 -8.94 10.19 10.97
N TRP A 116 -8.74 9.11 10.22
CA TRP A 116 -8.92 9.13 8.78
C TRP A 116 -10.37 9.43 8.36
N ARG A 117 -11.37 9.12 9.20
CA ARG A 117 -12.78 9.35 8.86
C ARG A 117 -13.09 10.84 8.88
N ALA A 118 -12.68 11.53 9.95
CA ALA A 118 -12.80 12.97 10.03
C ALA A 118 -11.99 13.68 8.93
N TYR A 119 -10.81 13.16 8.59
CA TYR A 119 -9.99 13.69 7.49
C TYR A 119 -10.67 13.52 6.12
N ASP A 120 -11.17 12.32 5.79
CA ASP A 120 -11.89 12.10 4.53
C ASP A 120 -13.12 13.02 4.42
N ALA A 121 -13.87 13.17 5.51
CA ALA A 121 -15.02 14.08 5.57
C ALA A 121 -14.62 15.55 5.37
N SER A 122 -13.51 16.00 5.95
CA SER A 122 -13.07 17.40 5.84
C SER A 122 -12.62 17.78 4.43
N ILE A 123 -12.18 16.80 3.63
CA ILE A 123 -11.80 17.00 2.22
C ILE A 123 -12.92 16.63 1.23
N GLY A 124 -14.15 16.40 1.71
CA GLY A 124 -15.31 16.09 0.88
C GLY A 124 -15.25 14.73 0.19
N ARG A 125 -14.41 13.80 0.67
CA ARG A 125 -14.36 12.43 0.17
C ARG A 125 -15.43 11.62 0.92
N VAL A 126 -16.34 10.98 0.18
CA VAL A 126 -17.25 9.99 0.80
C VAL A 126 -16.38 8.92 1.44
N ALA A 127 -16.59 8.65 2.73
CA ALA A 127 -15.90 7.57 3.41
C ALA A 127 -16.15 6.28 2.62
N SER A 128 -15.14 5.81 1.88
CA SER A 128 -15.27 4.55 1.16
C SER A 128 -15.60 3.49 2.21
N THR A 129 -16.58 2.64 1.95
CA THR A 129 -17.00 1.56 2.86
C THR A 129 -15.88 0.56 3.17
N GLY A 130 -14.70 0.70 2.54
CA GLY A 130 -13.60 -0.25 2.61
C GLY A 130 -13.88 -1.53 1.82
N LEU A 131 -15.07 -1.63 1.23
CA LEU A 131 -15.47 -2.73 0.39
C LEU A 131 -15.03 -2.43 -1.05
N PRO A 132 -14.49 -3.42 -1.79
CA PRO A 132 -14.38 -3.28 -3.23
C PRO A 132 -15.78 -3.01 -3.82
N PRO A 133 -15.88 -2.32 -4.97
CA PRO A 133 -17.15 -2.25 -5.68
C PRO A 133 -17.67 -3.67 -5.93
N SER A 134 -18.97 -3.89 -5.72
CA SER A 134 -19.63 -5.11 -6.16
C SER A 134 -19.39 -5.32 -7.66
N PRO A 135 -19.24 -6.57 -8.13
CA PRO A 135 -19.06 -6.86 -9.56
C PRO A 135 -20.21 -6.31 -10.42
#